data_AF-A0A290ZHU4-F1
#
_entry.id   AF-A0A290ZHU4-F1
#
_cell.length_a   1.000
_cell.length_b   1.000
_cell.length_c   1.000
_cell.angle_alpha   90.00
_cell.angle_beta   90.00
_cell.angle_gamma   90.00
#
_symmetry.space_group_name_H-M   'P 1'
#
loop_
_entity.id
_entity.type
_entity.pdbx_description
1 polymer ?
#
loop_
_entity_poly.entity_id
_entity_poly.type
_entity_poly.pdbx_seq_one_letter_code
_entity_poly.pdbx_strand_id
1 'polypeptide(L)'
;MDPIYGRLQPEAALHTQQLSRLVYEARENRRRVLEAAGAADEEALLRRIAAGDVAEHPAYEHYLAARILADTHQAAREALNGLLQEANRR
;
A
#
# COMPACT_ATOMS: atom_id res chain seq x y z
N MET A 1 0.40 8.39 24.84
CA MET A 1 -0.19 8.34 23.49
C MET A 1 0.38 9.50 22.72
N ASP A 2 1.25 9.24 21.74
CA ASP A 2 1.89 10.25 20.89
C ASP A 2 0.84 11.16 20.22
N PRO A 3 0.84 12.48 20.41
CA PRO A 3 -0.16 13.31 19.78
C PRO A 3 0.38 13.87 18.46
N ILE A 4 0.92 13.01 17.58
CA ILE A 4 1.12 13.40 16.17
C ILE A 4 -0.21 13.93 15.60
N TYR A 5 -1.35 13.43 16.11
CA TYR A 5 -2.71 13.84 15.77
C TYR A 5 -3.43 14.70 16.82
N GLY A 6 -2.74 15.22 17.84
CA GLY A 6 -3.40 15.91 18.97
C GLY A 6 -4.09 17.23 18.63
N ARG A 7 -3.91 17.73 17.40
CA ARG A 7 -4.58 18.92 16.87
C ARG A 7 -5.86 18.59 16.10
N LEU A 8 -6.15 17.31 15.87
CA LEU A 8 -7.31 16.86 15.12
C LEU A 8 -8.48 16.59 16.07
N GLN A 9 -9.70 16.76 15.56
CA GLN A 9 -10.90 16.26 16.24
C GLN A 9 -10.76 14.75 16.49
N PRO A 10 -11.26 14.20 17.62
CA PRO A 10 -11.02 12.81 18.00
C PRO A 10 -11.35 11.78 16.90
N GLU A 11 -12.45 11.98 16.17
CA GLU A 11 -12.85 11.12 15.05
C GLU A 11 -11.86 11.22 13.86
N ALA A 12 -11.44 12.44 13.51
CA ALA A 12 -10.44 12.65 12.48
C ALA A 12 -9.07 12.07 12.88
N ALA A 13 -8.68 12.18 14.15
CA ALA A 13 -7.44 11.60 14.66
C ALA A 13 -7.43 10.07 14.50
N LEU A 14 -8.55 9.40 14.85
CA LEU A 14 -8.69 7.95 14.71
C LEU A 14 -8.63 7.52 13.24
N HIS A 15 -9.35 8.20 12.35
CA HIS A 15 -9.35 7.89 10.92
C HIS A 15 -7.97 8.10 10.29
N THR A 16 -7.27 9.19 10.68
CA THR A 16 -5.88 9.45 10.26
C THR A 16 -4.94 8.32 10.68
N GLN A 17 -5.07 7.84 11.91
CA GLN A 17 -4.26 6.73 12.42
C GLN A 17 -4.51 5.44 11.63
N GLN A 18 -5.78 5.11 11.35
CA GLN A 18 -6.16 3.91 10.59
C GLN A 18 -5.62 3.96 9.15
N LEU A 19 -5.79 5.09 8.45
CA LEU A 19 -5.28 5.26 7.09
C LEU A 19 -3.75 5.24 7.05
N SER A 20 -3.08 5.86 8.03
CA SER A 20 -1.61 5.83 8.12
C SER A 20 -1.09 4.41 8.31
N ARG A 21 -1.79 3.61 9.14
CA ARG A 21 -1.48 2.19 9.32
C ARG A 21 -1.69 1.40 8.03
N LEU A 22 -2.81 1.63 7.34
CA LEU A 22 -3.10 0.95 6.07
C LEU A 22 -2.07 1.26 4.99
N VAL A 23 -1.64 2.53 4.86
CA VAL A 23 -0.55 2.92 3.95
C VAL A 23 0.71 2.13 4.25
N TYR A 24 1.10 2.04 5.52
CA TYR A 24 2.29 1.30 5.93
C TYR A 24 2.16 -0.21 5.65
N GLU A 25 1.05 -0.83 6.06
CA GLU A 25 0.82 -2.27 5.90
C GLU A 25 0.75 -2.67 4.42
N ALA A 26 0.07 -1.87 3.57
CA ALA A 26 0.00 -2.14 2.13
C ALA A 26 1.40 -2.09 1.48
N ARG A 27 2.23 -1.11 1.85
CA ARG A 27 3.62 -1.01 1.38
C ARG A 27 4.46 -2.21 1.80
N GLU A 28 4.42 -2.59 3.07
CA GLU A 28 5.23 -3.69 3.60
C GLU A 28 4.77 -5.05 3.06
N ASN A 29 3.47 -5.27 2.94
CA ASN A 29 2.94 -6.49 2.35
C ASN A 29 3.30 -6.59 0.87
N ARG A 30 3.24 -5.49 0.11
CA ARG A 30 3.67 -5.46 -1.29
C ARG A 30 5.15 -5.86 -1.40
N ARG A 31 6.00 -5.27 -0.56
CA ARG A 31 7.43 -5.60 -0.51
C ARG A 31 7.65 -7.10 -0.26
N ARG A 32 6.97 -7.68 0.73
CA ARG A 32 7.08 -9.11 1.06
C ARG A 32 6.63 -10.03 -0.08
N VAL A 33 5.54 -9.68 -0.77
CA VAL A 33 5.05 -10.47 -1.92
C VAL A 33 6.07 -10.45 -3.06
N LEU A 34 6.62 -9.28 -3.39
CA LEU A 34 7.63 -9.14 -4.43
C LEU A 34 8.95 -9.85 -4.07
N GLU A 35 9.37 -9.76 -2.80
CA GLU A 35 10.53 -10.50 -2.29
C GLU A 35 10.32 -12.02 -2.39
N ALA A 36 9.13 -12.52 -2.04
CA ALA A 36 8.80 -13.93 -2.18
C ALA A 36 8.82 -14.41 -3.64
N ALA A 37 8.49 -13.52 -4.59
CA ALA A 37 8.60 -13.78 -6.03
C ALA A 37 10.02 -13.52 -6.60
N GLY A 38 10.95 -13.04 -5.79
CA GLY A 38 12.29 -12.64 -6.21
C GLY A 38 12.29 -11.53 -7.26
N ALA A 39 11.32 -10.62 -7.20
CA ALA A 39 11.15 -9.52 -8.15
C ALA A 39 11.35 -8.16 -7.48
N ALA A 40 11.93 -7.20 -8.21
CA ALA A 40 12.13 -5.85 -7.72
C ALA A 40 10.81 -5.04 -7.68
N ASP A 41 9.93 -5.30 -8.65
CA ASP A 41 8.63 -4.66 -8.83
C ASP A 41 7.70 -5.57 -9.66
N GLU A 42 6.44 -5.16 -9.79
CA GLU A 42 5.42 -5.92 -10.54
C GLU A 42 5.77 -6.06 -12.01
N GLU A 43 6.35 -5.04 -12.63
CA GLU A 43 6.69 -5.06 -14.05
C GLU A 43 7.81 -6.07 -14.34
N ALA A 44 8.82 -6.11 -13.48
CA ALA A 44 9.90 -7.09 -13.55
C ALA A 44 9.35 -8.52 -13.38
N LEU A 45 8.41 -8.72 -12.45
CA LEU A 45 7.76 -10.01 -12.27
C LEU A 45 6.96 -10.42 -13.51
N LEU A 46 6.13 -9.51 -14.04
CA LEU A 46 5.31 -9.77 -15.23
C LEU A 46 6.17 -10.08 -16.46
N ARG A 47 7.28 -9.36 -16.66
CA ARG A 47 8.23 -9.64 -17.75
C ARG A 47 8.81 -11.05 -17.64
N ARG A 48 9.20 -11.48 -16.44
CA ARG A 48 9.74 -12.84 -16.20
C ARG A 48 8.70 -13.93 -16.44
N ILE A 49 7.43 -13.68 -16.06
CA ILE A 49 6.31 -14.58 -16.36
C ILE A 49 6.13 -14.69 -17.88
N ALA A 50 6.05 -13.56 -18.58
CA ALA A 50 5.85 -13.53 -20.03
C ALA A 50 7.01 -14.16 -20.82
N ALA A 51 8.23 -14.06 -20.31
CA ALA A 51 9.41 -14.71 -20.88
C ALA A 51 9.49 -16.22 -20.58
N GLY A 52 8.70 -16.72 -19.63
CA GLY A 52 8.78 -18.10 -19.15
C GLY A 52 9.95 -18.37 -18.21
N ASP A 53 10.59 -17.32 -17.67
CA ASP A 53 11.72 -17.43 -16.73
C ASP A 53 11.28 -17.98 -15.35
N VAL A 54 9.98 -17.88 -15.06
CA VAL A 54 9.34 -18.42 -13.86
C VAL A 54 8.06 -19.16 -14.25
N ALA A 55 7.68 -20.15 -13.44
CA ALA A 55 6.38 -20.78 -13.58
C ALA A 55 5.27 -19.73 -13.38
N GLU A 56 4.29 -19.71 -14.29
CA GLU A 56 3.16 -18.78 -14.23
C GLU A 56 2.44 -18.83 -12.88
N HIS A 57 2.23 -20.03 -12.34
CA HIS A 57 1.75 -20.23 -10.99
C HIS A 57 2.90 -20.65 -10.06
N PRO A 58 3.07 -20.03 -8.87
CA PRO A 58 2.24 -18.99 -8.25
C PRO A 58 2.66 -17.54 -8.60
N ALA A 59 3.48 -17.33 -9.63
CA ALA A 59 4.08 -16.02 -9.90
C ALA A 59 3.04 -14.95 -10.30
N TYR A 60 2.01 -15.34 -11.04
CA TYR A 60 0.94 -14.44 -11.48
C TYR A 60 0.07 -14.00 -10.31
N GLU A 61 -0.20 -14.88 -9.34
CA GLU A 61 -0.88 -14.52 -8.09
C GLU A 61 -0.06 -13.54 -7.26
N HIS A 62 1.26 -13.74 -7.18
CA HIS A 62 2.15 -12.77 -6.53
C HIS A 62 2.13 -11.42 -7.25
N TYR A 63 2.16 -11.40 -8.58
CA TYR A 63 2.02 -10.19 -9.38
C TYR A 63 0.70 -9.46 -9.10
N LEU A 64 -0.43 -10.17 -9.14
CA LEU A 64 -1.75 -9.60 -8.88
C LEU A 64 -1.87 -9.07 -7.45
N ALA A 65 -1.39 -9.82 -6.46
CA ALA A 65 -1.38 -9.38 -5.07
C ALA A 65 -0.56 -8.10 -4.89
N ALA A 66 0.64 -8.03 -5.49
CA ALA A 66 1.50 -6.85 -5.43
C ALA A 66 0.85 -5.63 -6.10
N ARG A 67 0.21 -5.81 -7.27
CA ARG A 67 -0.62 -4.78 -7.94
C ARG A 67 -1.74 -4.26 -7.05
N ILE A 68 -2.54 -5.14 -6.45
CA ILE A 68 -3.65 -4.75 -5.56
C ILE A 68 -3.16 -3.97 -4.35
N LEU A 69 -2.03 -4.40 -3.77
CA LEU A 69 -1.42 -3.72 -2.62
C LEU A 69 -0.87 -2.34 -3.00
N ALA A 70 -0.34 -2.18 -4.23
CA ALA A 70 0.07 -0.90 -4.78
C ALA A 70 -1.10 0.09 -4.87
N ASP A 71 -2.19 -0.37 -5.49
CA ASP A 71 -3.39 0.44 -5.71
C ASP A 71 -4.03 0.79 -4.36
N THR A 72 -4.04 -0.16 -3.41
CA THR A 72 -4.53 0.06 -2.03
C THR A 72 -3.68 1.07 -1.29
N HIS A 73 -2.35 0.99 -1.38
CA HIS A 73 -1.44 1.98 -0.79
C HIS A 73 -1.73 3.38 -1.34
N GLN A 74 -1.90 3.50 -2.66
CA GLN A 74 -2.17 4.78 -3.30
C GLN A 74 -3.53 5.35 -2.86
N ALA A 75 -4.59 4.55 -2.90
CA ALA A 75 -5.92 4.96 -2.48
C ALA A 75 -5.96 5.39 -0.99
N ALA A 76 -5.29 4.64 -0.10
CA ALA A 76 -5.20 4.98 1.31
C ALA A 76 -4.43 6.30 1.53
N ARG A 77 -3.37 6.54 0.74
CA ARG A 77 -2.58 7.78 0.79
C ARG A 77 -3.39 8.99 0.30
N GLU A 78 -4.18 8.82 -0.76
CA GLU A 78 -5.09 9.86 -1.26
C GLU A 78 -6.18 10.20 -0.24
N ALA A 79 -6.81 9.18 0.36
CA ALA A 79 -7.79 9.37 1.43
C ALA A 79 -7.20 10.09 2.65
N LEU A 80 -5.99 9.71 3.07
CA LEU A 80 -5.27 10.36 4.17
C LEU A 80 -5.00 11.84 3.87
N ASN A 81 -4.53 12.14 2.67
CA ASN A 81 -4.28 13.52 2.24
C ASN A 81 -5.56 14.35 2.20
N GLY A 82 -6.67 13.78 1.70
CA GLY A 82 -7.97 14.44 1.70
C GLY A 82 -8.42 14.82 3.11
N LEU A 83 -8.36 13.86 4.04
CA LEU A 83 -8.72 14.08 5.44
C LEU A 83 -7.87 15.17 6.11
N LEU A 84 -6.54 15.17 5.88
CA LEU A 84 -5.65 16.19 6.43
C LEU A 84 -5.91 17.59 5.84
N GLN A 85 -6.22 17.66 4.54
CA GLN A 85 -6.58 18.94 3.89
C GLN A 85 -7.92 19.49 4.39
N GLU A 86 -8.89 18.63 4.70
CA GLU A 86 -10.16 19.05 5.31
C GLU A 86 -9.96 19.54 6.74
N ALA A 87 -9.15 18.83 7.53
CA ALA A 87 -8.83 19.24 8.89
C ALA A 87 -8.06 20.56 8.95
N ASN A 88 -7.16 20.82 8.00
CA ASN A 88 -6.41 22.09 7.92
C ASN A 88 -7.23 23.27 7.37
N ARG A 89 -8.37 23.01 6.72
CA ARG A 89 -9.27 24.06 6.18
C ARG A 89 -10.30 24.57 7.19
N ARG A 90 -10.46 23.88 8.33
CA ARG A 90 -11.34 24.27 9.44
C ARG A 90 -10.54 24.94 10.54
#